data_AF-A0A1C5V1G6-F1
#
_entry.id   AF-A0A1C5V1G6-F1
#
_cell.length_a   1.000
_cell.length_b   1.000
_cell.length_c   1.000
_cell.angle_alpha   90.00
_cell.angle_beta   90.00
_cell.angle_gamma   90.00
#
_symmetry.space_group_name_H-M   'P 1'
#
loop_
_entity.id
_entity.type
_entity.pdbx_description
1 polymer ?
#
loop_
_entity_poly.entity_id
_entity_poly.type
_entity_poly.pdbx_seq_one_letter_code
_entity_poly.pdbx_strand_id
1 'polypeptide(L)' 'MHVAFSALLAEGRPFLGTFIQSAAPEFVEAAGYAGFRFLAVNLEHTYYGPEKTVEMVRAGEAADLCVLACATPS' A
#
# COMPACT_ATOMS: atom_id res chain seq x y z
N MET A 1 -1.09 10.37 -8.04
CA MET A 1 0.06 10.22 -8.98
C MET A 1 0.76 8.91 -8.64
N HIS A 2 1.33 8.16 -9.59
CA HIS A 2 1.99 6.89 -9.23
C HIS A 2 3.33 7.16 -8.50
N VAL A 3 3.42 6.77 -7.23
CA VAL A 3 4.64 6.88 -6.41
C VAL A 3 5.34 5.52 -6.37
N ALA A 4 6.48 5.41 -7.06
CA ALA A 4 7.27 4.18 -7.06
C ALA A 4 8.07 4.03 -5.76
N PHE A 5 8.11 2.82 -5.20
CA PHE A 5 8.87 2.54 -3.98
C PHE A 5 10.37 2.83 -4.13
N SER A 6 10.94 2.56 -5.31
CA SER A 6 12.33 2.90 -5.61
C SER A 6 12.62 4.40 -5.53
N ALA A 7 11.66 5.26 -5.87
CA ALA A 7 11.80 6.70 -5.71
C ALA A 7 11.86 7.10 -4.23
N LEU A 8 11.04 6.47 -3.38
CA LEU A 8 11.08 6.67 -1.92
C LEU A 8 12.44 6.25 -1.33
N LEU A 9 12.99 5.11 -1.77
CA LEU A 9 14.32 4.66 -1.37
C LEU A 9 15.43 5.63 -1.81
N ALA A 10 15.31 6.17 -3.02
CA ALA A 10 16.29 7.12 -3.56
C ALA A 10 16.31 8.46 -2.82
N GLU A 11 15.28 8.81 -2.05
CA GLU A 11 15.28 10.02 -1.20
C GLU A 11 16.38 9.98 -0.12
N GLY A 12 16.94 8.79 0.19
CA GLY A 12 18.04 8.65 1.15
C GLY A 12 17.68 9.04 2.59
N ARG A 13 16.38 9.13 2.90
CA ARG A 13 15.86 9.47 4.22
C ARG A 13 14.90 8.39 4.72
N PRO A 14 14.81 8.16 6.04
CA PRO A 14 13.80 7.28 6.59
C PRO A 14 12.39 7.76 6.25
N PHE A 15 11.51 6.80 5.96
CA PHE A 15 10.08 7.01 5.79
C PHE A 15 9.31 5.87 6.46
N LEU A 16 8.06 6.15 6.84
CA LEU A 16 7.20 5.18 7.49
C LEU A 16 6.20 4.60 6.48
N GLY A 17 5.86 3.34 6.70
CA GLY A 17 4.70 2.71 6.07
C GLY A 17 3.94 1.87 7.07
N THR A 18 2.88 1.24 6.59
CA THR A 18 1.99 0.42 7.40
C THR A 18 1.59 -0.86 6.67
N PHE A 19 1.02 -1.81 7.40
CA PHE A 19 0.32 -2.95 6.83
C PHE A 19 -1.19 -2.71 6.85
N ILE A 20 -1.88 -3.23 5.84
CA ILE A 20 -3.34 -3.37 5.88
C ILE A 20 -3.71 -4.85 5.89
N GLN A 21 -4.67 -5.19 6.77
CA GLN A 21 -5.24 -6.52 6.90
C GLN A 21 -6.76 -6.54 6.64
N SER A 22 -7.32 -5.41 6.19
CA SER A 22 -8.72 -5.24 5.85
C SER A 22 -8.86 -5.04 4.34
N ALA A 23 -9.88 -5.65 3.73
CA ALA A 23 -10.23 -5.43 2.34
C ALA A 23 -11.04 -4.12 2.16
N ALA A 24 -10.57 -3.02 2.74
CA ALA A 24 -11.24 -1.71 2.73
C ALA A 24 -10.33 -0.62 2.12
N PRO A 25 -10.60 -0.15 0.89
CA PRO A 25 -9.80 0.89 0.23
C PRO A 25 -9.77 2.21 1.01
N GLU A 26 -10.81 2.50 1.79
CA GLU A 26 -10.91 3.73 2.60
C GLU A 26 -9.79 3.82 3.64
N PHE A 27 -9.31 2.68 4.15
CA PHE A 27 -8.16 2.66 5.06
C PHE A 27 -6.83 2.90 4.33
N VAL A 28 -6.75 2.59 3.04
CA VAL A 28 -5.59 2.93 2.21
C VAL A 28 -5.52 4.44 1.99
N GLU A 29 -6.65 5.06 1.65
CA GLU A 29 -6.74 6.52 1.52
C GLU A 29 -6.40 7.22 2.82
N ALA A 30 -6.98 6.75 3.93
CA ALA A 30 -6.70 7.28 5.26
C ALA A 30 -5.21 7.18 5.63
N ALA A 31 -4.52 6.10 5.25
CA ALA A 31 -3.09 5.95 5.48
C ALA A 31 -2.26 6.97 4.69
N GLY A 32 -2.64 7.26 3.43
CA GLY A 32 -2.01 8.31 2.64
C GLY A 32 -2.18 9.69 3.29
N TYR A 33 -3.40 10.04 3.70
CA TYR A 33 -3.68 11.30 4.40
C TYR A 33 -3.02 11.40 5.78
N ALA A 34 -2.77 10.27 6.45
CA ALA A 34 -2.03 10.22 7.70
C ALA A 34 -0.50 10.44 7.52
N GLY A 35 -0.01 10.50 6.29
CA GLY A 35 1.39 10.78 5.98
C GLY A 35 2.30 9.56 5.88
N PHE A 36 1.74 8.35 5.83
CA PHE A 36 2.53 7.17 5.45
C PHE A 36 3.00 7.30 4.00
N ARG A 37 4.18 6.78 3.70
CA ARG A 37 4.76 6.81 2.34
C ARG A 37 4.52 5.53 1.56
N PHE A 38 4.29 4.41 2.26
CA PHE A 38 3.88 3.17 1.63
C PHE A 38 2.91 2.38 2.51
N LEU A 39 2.18 1.46 1.88
CA LEU A 39 1.31 0.51 2.55
C LEU A 39 1.47 -0.87 1.91
N ALA A 40 1.67 -1.88 2.76
CA ALA A 40 1.76 -3.27 2.37
C ALA A 40 0.39 -3.96 2.51
N VAL A 41 -0.17 -4.37 1.38
CA VAL A 41 -1.35 -5.24 1.28
C VAL A 41 -0.90 -6.65 1.64
N ASN A 42 -1.37 -7.14 2.79
CA ASN A 42 -1.08 -8.48 3.24
C ASN A 42 -2.01 -9.48 2.54
N LEU A 43 -1.46 -10.31 1.65
CA LEU A 43 -2.17 -11.39 0.97
C LEU A 43 -1.83 -12.77 1.53
N GLU A 44 -0.98 -12.84 2.56
CA GLU A 44 -0.53 -14.10 3.18
C GLU A 44 -1.34 -14.46 4.44
N HIS A 45 -1.75 -13.44 5.21
CA HIS A 45 -2.38 -13.62 6.52
C HIS A 45 -3.73 -12.91 6.64
N THR A 46 -4.47 -12.82 5.53
CA THR A 46 -5.79 -12.17 5.49
C THR A 46 -6.82 -13.05 4.79
N TYR A 47 -8.08 -12.62 4.80
CA TYR A 47 -9.21 -13.38 4.26
C TYR A 47 -9.49 -13.08 2.78
N TYR A 48 -8.76 -12.17 2.15
CA TYR A 48 -9.00 -11.70 0.78
C TYR A 48 -7.84 -12.05 -0.15
N GLY A 49 -8.18 -12.27 -1.42
CA GLY A 49 -7.23 -12.63 -2.46
C GLY A 49 -6.69 -11.43 -3.26
N PRO A 50 -5.80 -11.70 -4.23
CA PRO A 50 -5.17 -10.68 -5.07
C PRO A 50 -6.17 -9.83 -5.87
N GLU A 51 -7.38 -10.32 -6.10
CA GLU A 51 -8.45 -9.61 -6.82
C GLU A 51 -8.79 -8.28 -6.11
N LYS A 52 -8.66 -8.26 -4.79
CA LYS A 52 -8.91 -7.07 -3.97
C LYS A 52 -7.78 -6.05 -4.01
N THR A 53 -6.59 -6.43 -4.46
CA THR A 53 -5.44 -5.50 -4.54
C THR A 53 -5.69 -4.37 -5.56
N VAL A 54 -6.50 -4.61 -6.61
CA VAL A 54 -6.76 -3.60 -7.64
C VAL A 54 -7.44 -2.36 -7.07
N GLU A 55 -8.45 -2.52 -6.22
CA GLU A 55 -9.13 -1.39 -5.56
C GLU A 55 -8.20 -0.69 -4.55
N MET A 56 -7.33 -1.43 -3.85
CA MET A 56 -6.32 -0.85 -2.95
C MET A 56 -5.29 -0.01 -3.70
N VAL A 57 -4.81 -0.48 -4.85
CA VAL A 57 -3.85 0.27 -5.68
C VAL A 57 -4.47 1.59 -6.14
N ARG A 58 -5.72 1.57 -6.62
CA ARG A 58 -6.44 2.79 -7.04
C ARG A 58 -6.60 3.79 -5.89
N ALA A 59 -6.95 3.32 -4.70
CA ALA A 59 -7.02 4.16 -3.51
C ALA A 59 -5.66 4.78 -3.14
N GLY A 60 -4.57 3.99 -3.23
CA GLY A 60 -3.22 4.49 -3.02
C GLY A 60 -2.80 5.56 -4.02
N GLU A 61 -3.10 5.36 -5.31
CA GLU A 61 -2.83 6.35 -6.36
C GLU A 61 -3.57 7.67 -6.17
N ALA A 62 -4.78 7.62 -5.61
CA ALA A 62 -5.60 8.79 -5.28
C ALA A 62 -5.08 9.54 -4.04
N ALA A 63 -4.42 8.85 -3.11
CA ALA A 63 -3.88 9.40 -1.86
C ALA A 63 -2.35 9.60 -1.87
N ASP A 64 -1.71 9.54 -3.05
CA ASP A 64 -0.25 9.62 -3.25
C ASP A 64 0.55 8.66 -2.36
N LEU A 65 0.02 7.45 -2.17
CA LEU A 65 0.58 6.39 -1.33
C LEU A 65 1.10 5.22 -2.18
N CYS A 66 2.34 4.80 -1.95
CA CYS A 66 2.90 3.64 -2.64
C CYS A 66 2.30 2.33 -2.08
N VAL A 67 1.70 1.50 -2.94
CA VAL A 67 1.08 0.23 -2.54
C VAL A 67 1.97 -0.94 -2.92
N LEU A 68 2.31 -1.79 -1.95
CA LEU A 68 3.08 -3.02 -2.13
C LEU A 68 2.19 -4.23 -1.82
N ALA A 69 2.29 -5.30 -2.59
CA ALA A 69 1.65 -6.57 -2.29
C ALA A 69 2.65 -7.53 -1.62
N CYS A 70 2.30 -8.03 -0.43
CA CYS A 70 3.02 -9.10 0.25
C CYS A 70 2.25 -10.41 0.00
N ALA A 71 2.79 -11.26 -0.87
CA ALA A 71 2.19 -12.53 -1.23
C ALA A 71 3.27 -13.63 -1.13
N THR A 72 2.84 -14.82 -0.73
CA THR A 72 3.71 -16.00 -0.74
C THR A 72 4.13 -16.32 -2.18
N PRO A 73 5.41 -16.68 -2.42
CA PRO A 73 5.85 -17.13 -3.72
C PRO A 73 5.06 -18.39 -4.12
N SER A 74 4.51 -18.40 -5.34
CA SER A 74 3.91 -19.58 -5.97
C SER A 74 4.96 -20.58 -6.42
#